data_AF-A0A0Q9YMB1-F1
#
_entry.id   AF-A0A0Q9YMB1-F1
#
_cell.length_a   1.000
_cell.length_b   1.000
_cell.length_c   1.000
_cell.angle_alpha   90.00
_cell.angle_beta   90.00
_cell.angle_gamma   90.00
#
_symmetry.space_group_name_H-M   'P 1'
#
loop_
_entity.id
_entity.type
_entity.pdbx_description
1 polymer ?
#
loop_
_entity_poly.entity_id
_entity_poly.type
_entity_poly.pdbx_seq_one_letter_code
_entity_poly.pdbx_strand_id
1 'polypeptide(L)'
;MGTSTSQPSPIGRTEVGRKWHNVKQCLKIGAPAREVVLAINNAFTAEYGENSPLLDKGVKLIISLIKSIENKQVEKIPTFIAEGRRILALEGCNSFFAELALTCAAKSLLKNDTDIHQQFTKEYCKKAIDYIISRDLAFTIGSKGLTNLYSVEVTSKSISNYIDSMANTNKHLNFEPEALINKIFNSLKGSPL
;
A
#
# COMPACT_ATOMS: atom_id res chain seq x y z
N MET A 1 -47.65 0.24 -14.51
CA MET A 1 -46.92 1.49 -14.78
C MET A 1 -45.80 1.60 -13.76
N GLY A 2 -44.56 1.37 -14.21
CA GLY A 2 -43.39 1.37 -13.34
C GLY A 2 -42.79 2.76 -13.23
N THR A 3 -42.46 3.18 -12.02
CA THR A 3 -41.44 4.19 -11.78
C THR A 3 -40.29 3.47 -11.08
N SER A 4 -39.31 3.08 -11.88
CA SER A 4 -37.97 2.72 -11.41
C SER A 4 -37.47 3.84 -10.51
N THR A 5 -37.40 3.58 -9.20
CA THR A 5 -36.64 4.42 -8.28
C THR A 5 -35.18 4.19 -8.62
N SER A 6 -34.66 5.04 -9.51
CA SER A 6 -33.23 5.18 -9.79
C SER A 6 -32.46 5.23 -8.48
N GLN A 7 -31.61 4.23 -8.23
CA GLN A 7 -30.63 4.27 -7.15
C GLN A 7 -29.77 5.54 -7.35
N PRO A 8 -29.59 6.37 -6.31
CA PRO A 8 -28.75 7.55 -6.42
C PRO A 8 -27.31 7.11 -6.70
N SER A 9 -26.70 7.67 -7.75
CA SER A 9 -25.29 7.44 -8.04
C SER A 9 -24.42 7.87 -6.85
N PRO A 10 -23.57 6.99 -6.29
CA PRO A 10 -22.91 7.23 -5.00
C PRO A 10 -21.72 8.23 -5.05
N ILE A 11 -21.62 9.07 -6.08
CA ILE A 11 -20.44 9.96 -6.27
C ILE A 11 -20.83 11.45 -6.28
N GLY A 12 -22.12 11.76 -6.16
CA GLY A 12 -22.59 13.13 -6.01
C GLY A 12 -22.73 13.55 -4.55
N ARG A 13 -21.67 14.15 -3.98
CA ARG A 13 -21.72 14.97 -2.73
C ARG A 13 -21.87 14.23 -1.38
N THR A 14 -21.23 13.08 -1.19
CA THR A 14 -20.96 12.58 0.18
C THR A 14 -19.68 13.19 0.72
N GLU A 15 -19.57 13.42 2.04
CA GLU A 15 -18.35 13.90 2.72
C GLU A 15 -17.11 13.04 2.39
N VAL A 16 -17.34 11.78 2.05
CA VAL A 16 -16.38 10.81 1.53
C VAL A 16 -15.65 11.30 0.27
N GLY A 17 -16.37 11.92 -0.68
CA GLY A 17 -15.78 12.41 -1.93
C GLY A 17 -14.84 13.61 -1.76
N ARG A 18 -14.95 14.37 -0.66
CA ARG A 18 -14.04 15.50 -0.38
C ARG A 18 -12.65 15.03 0.06
N LYS A 19 -12.56 13.93 0.81
CA LYS A 19 -11.29 13.40 1.34
C LYS A 19 -10.32 13.01 0.22
N TRP A 20 -10.86 12.41 -0.85
CA TRP A 20 -10.09 12.02 -2.04
C TRP A 20 -9.93 13.12 -3.10
N HIS A 21 -10.50 14.32 -2.90
CA HIS A 21 -10.43 15.39 -3.88
C HIS A 21 -8.97 15.81 -4.16
N ASN A 22 -8.17 15.96 -3.10
CA ASN A 22 -6.77 16.35 -3.22
C ASN A 22 -5.96 15.31 -3.98
N VAL A 23 -6.22 14.02 -3.75
CA VAL A 23 -5.58 12.93 -4.48
C VAL A 23 -5.90 13.02 -5.97
N LYS A 24 -7.18 13.23 -6.32
CA LYS A 24 -7.60 13.39 -7.72
C LYS A 24 -6.97 14.61 -8.38
N GLN A 25 -6.80 15.72 -7.66
CA GLN A 25 -6.11 16.89 -8.18
C GLN A 25 -4.61 16.62 -8.40
N CYS A 26 -3.92 16.03 -7.42
CA CYS A 26 -2.51 15.66 -7.55
C CYS A 26 -2.27 14.75 -8.76
N LEU A 27 -3.13 13.75 -8.98
CA LEU A 27 -3.06 12.88 -10.16
C LEU A 27 -3.33 13.66 -11.46
N LYS A 28 -4.34 14.54 -11.48
CA LYS A 28 -4.71 15.33 -12.66
C LYS A 28 -3.60 16.27 -13.12
N ILE A 29 -2.89 16.90 -12.18
CA ILE A 29 -1.82 17.87 -12.48
C ILE A 29 -0.45 17.21 -12.65
N GLY A 30 -0.34 15.90 -12.46
CA GLY A 30 0.94 15.18 -12.52
C GLY A 30 1.89 15.58 -11.40
N ALA A 31 1.37 15.77 -10.18
CA ALA A 31 2.17 16.15 -9.02
C ALA A 31 3.29 15.13 -8.75
N PRO A 32 4.41 15.55 -8.12
CA PRO A 32 5.48 14.66 -7.71
C PRO A 32 4.97 13.46 -6.90
N ALA A 33 5.58 12.29 -7.10
CA ALA A 33 5.17 11.04 -6.44
C ALA A 33 5.03 11.19 -4.93
N ARG A 34 5.95 11.90 -4.26
CA ARG A 34 5.88 12.19 -2.81
C ARG A 34 4.57 12.86 -2.41
N GLU A 35 4.12 13.86 -3.17
CA GLU A 35 2.89 14.61 -2.88
C GLU A 35 1.64 13.75 -3.09
N VAL A 36 1.64 12.93 -4.14
CA VAL A 36 0.54 11.99 -4.43
C VAL A 36 0.40 10.98 -3.30
N VAL A 37 1.50 10.37 -2.86
CA VAL A 37 1.47 9.38 -1.77
C VAL A 37 1.01 10.06 -0.46
N LEU A 38 1.46 11.30 -0.18
CA LEU A 38 1.02 12.07 1.00
C LEU A 38 -0.50 12.31 0.98
N ALA A 39 -1.02 12.75 -0.18
CA ALA A 39 -2.45 12.97 -0.35
C ALA A 39 -3.26 11.68 -0.13
N ILE A 40 -2.77 10.53 -0.64
CA ILE A 40 -3.43 9.23 -0.50
C ILE A 40 -3.60 8.84 0.96
N ASN A 41 -2.54 8.94 1.76
CA ASN A 41 -2.62 8.57 3.18
C ASN A 41 -3.50 9.50 4.00
N ASN A 42 -3.46 10.80 3.72
CA ASN A 42 -4.33 11.76 4.41
C ASN A 42 -5.80 11.46 4.11
N ALA A 43 -6.12 11.15 2.85
CA ALA A 43 -7.47 10.73 2.47
C ALA A 43 -7.86 9.42 3.17
N PHE A 44 -6.99 8.41 3.14
CA PHE A 44 -7.21 7.11 3.76
C PHE A 44 -7.40 7.22 5.28
N THR A 45 -6.52 7.94 5.97
CA THR A 45 -6.58 8.17 7.42
C THR A 45 -7.84 8.96 7.81
N ALA A 46 -8.20 9.99 7.03
CA ALA A 46 -9.41 10.76 7.30
C ALA A 46 -10.67 9.92 7.09
N GLU A 47 -10.67 8.96 6.17
CA GLU A 47 -11.84 8.13 5.86
C GLU A 47 -12.00 6.94 6.79
N TYR A 48 -10.91 6.23 7.06
CA TYR A 48 -10.90 4.98 7.80
C TYR A 48 -10.37 5.13 9.24
N GLY A 49 -10.04 6.36 9.65
CA GLY A 49 -9.52 6.72 10.96
C GLY A 49 -8.02 6.43 11.12
N GLU A 50 -7.42 7.06 12.14
CA GLU A 50 -6.00 6.83 12.51
C GLU A 50 -5.70 5.37 12.89
N ASN A 51 -6.74 4.62 13.26
CA ASN A 51 -6.70 3.22 13.65
C ASN A 51 -6.84 2.23 12.49
N SER A 52 -6.85 2.70 11.24
CA SER A 52 -6.66 1.84 10.07
C SER A 52 -5.21 1.93 9.59
N PRO A 53 -4.22 1.47 10.38
CA PRO A 53 -2.84 1.59 10.00
C PRO A 53 -2.56 0.70 8.80
N LEU A 54 -1.91 1.28 7.79
CA LEU A 54 -1.27 0.53 6.70
C LEU A 54 -0.15 -0.40 7.22
N LEU A 55 0.21 -0.30 8.51
CA LEU A 55 1.06 -1.24 9.22
C LEU A 55 0.33 -1.69 10.49
N ASP A 56 -0.58 -2.65 10.36
CA ASP A 56 -1.29 -3.23 11.50
C ASP A 56 -0.47 -4.31 12.24
N LYS A 57 -1.05 -4.86 13.31
CA LYS A 57 -0.41 -5.91 14.13
C LYS A 57 -0.05 -7.15 13.29
N GLY A 58 -0.87 -7.51 12.30
CA GLY A 58 -0.61 -8.65 11.43
C GLY A 58 0.60 -8.42 10.52
N VAL A 59 0.74 -7.23 9.93
CA VAL A 59 1.91 -6.89 9.10
C VAL A 59 3.22 -6.97 9.91
N LYS A 60 3.21 -6.50 11.17
CA LYS A 60 4.38 -6.61 12.08
C LYS A 60 4.76 -8.05 12.40
N LEU A 61 3.76 -8.93 12.60
CA LEU A 61 3.99 -10.36 12.79
C LEU A 61 4.66 -10.98 11.56
N ILE A 62 4.22 -10.60 10.35
CA ILE A 62 4.87 -11.06 9.12
C ILE A 62 6.31 -10.57 9.01
N ILE A 63 6.60 -9.30 9.32
CA ILE A 63 7.97 -8.78 9.30
C ILE A 63 8.88 -9.55 10.26
N SER A 64 8.37 -9.84 11.46
CA SER A 64 9.09 -10.65 12.46
C SER A 64 9.36 -12.07 11.95
N LEU A 65 8.39 -12.67 11.25
CA LEU A 65 8.55 -13.99 10.65
C LEU A 65 9.63 -13.99 9.55
N ILE A 66 9.71 -12.96 8.71
CA ILE A 66 10.77 -12.82 7.70
C ILE A 66 12.15 -12.83 8.37
N LYS A 67 12.34 -12.03 9.44
CA LYS A 67 13.62 -11.98 10.19
C LYS A 67 14.02 -13.34 10.75
N SER A 68 13.05 -14.15 11.18
CA SER A 68 13.32 -15.49 11.72
C SER A 68 13.78 -16.51 10.67
N ILE A 69 13.53 -16.24 9.38
CA ILE A 69 13.77 -17.16 8.26
C ILE A 69 15.03 -16.83 7.46
N GLU A 70 15.62 -15.66 7.67
CA GLU A 70 16.88 -15.20 7.04
C GLU A 70 18.03 -16.23 7.09
N ASN A 71 17.95 -17.21 7.99
CA ASN A 71 18.93 -18.28 8.16
C ASN A 71 18.63 -19.60 7.44
N LYS A 72 17.57 -19.76 6.62
CA LYS A 72 17.26 -21.08 5.98
C LYS A 72 16.66 -20.95 4.55
N GLN A 73 17.34 -21.57 3.57
CA GLN A 73 17.06 -21.48 2.12
C GLN A 73 15.71 -22.13 1.65
N VAL A 74 15.01 -21.40 0.78
CA VAL A 74 14.13 -21.73 -0.38
C VAL A 74 13.09 -22.88 -0.31
N GLU A 75 13.29 -24.02 0.36
CA GLU A 75 12.26 -25.08 0.53
C GLU A 75 11.07 -24.67 1.43
N LYS A 76 11.04 -23.39 1.82
CA LYS A 76 10.28 -22.87 2.94
C LYS A 76 9.15 -21.94 2.58
N ILE A 77 8.86 -21.66 1.30
CA ILE A 77 7.79 -20.72 0.97
C ILE A 77 6.40 -21.28 1.35
N PRO A 78 6.04 -22.53 0.99
CA PRO A 78 4.80 -23.12 1.47
C PRO A 78 4.75 -23.18 3.01
N THR A 79 5.86 -23.56 3.63
CA THR A 79 6.01 -23.61 5.10
C THR A 79 5.89 -22.23 5.74
N PHE A 80 6.43 -21.19 5.11
CA PHE A 80 6.36 -19.78 5.54
C PHE A 80 4.93 -19.26 5.43
N ILE A 81 4.24 -19.55 4.32
CA ILE A 81 2.85 -19.17 4.13
C ILE A 81 1.97 -19.88 5.17
N ALA A 82 2.18 -21.18 5.38
CA ALA A 82 1.45 -21.96 6.38
C ALA A 82 1.70 -21.42 7.80
N GLU A 83 2.95 -21.15 8.15
CA GLU A 83 3.33 -20.63 9.46
C GLU A 83 2.83 -19.20 9.67
N GLY A 84 2.93 -18.34 8.65
CA GLY A 84 2.39 -17.00 8.67
C GLY A 84 0.89 -17.00 8.92
N ARG A 85 0.13 -17.81 8.17
CA ARG A 85 -1.31 -17.98 8.39
C ARG A 85 -1.63 -18.53 9.78
N ARG A 86 -0.84 -19.49 10.27
CA ARG A 86 -1.00 -20.06 11.62
C ARG A 86 -0.82 -18.97 12.69
N ILE A 87 0.26 -18.18 12.60
CA ILE A 87 0.55 -17.08 13.54
C ILE A 87 -0.57 -16.04 13.50
N LEU A 88 -0.97 -15.59 12.31
CA LEU A 88 -2.04 -14.59 12.17
C LEU A 88 -3.37 -15.09 12.72
N ALA A 89 -3.69 -16.38 12.54
CA ALA A 89 -4.90 -16.99 13.10
C ALA A 89 -4.86 -17.09 14.63
N LEU A 90 -3.72 -17.52 15.21
CA LEU A 90 -3.55 -17.62 16.66
C LEU A 90 -3.60 -16.26 17.35
N GLU A 91 -3.03 -15.25 16.72
CA GLU A 91 -2.97 -13.88 17.26
C GLU A 91 -4.22 -13.05 16.95
N GLY A 92 -5.19 -13.60 16.20
CA GLY A 92 -6.40 -12.88 15.80
C GLY A 92 -6.12 -11.65 14.92
N CYS A 93 -5.09 -11.71 14.07
CA CYS A 93 -4.56 -10.57 13.30
C CYS A 93 -4.69 -10.74 11.78
N ASN A 94 -5.61 -11.57 11.30
CA ASN A 94 -5.88 -11.77 9.87
C ASN A 94 -6.60 -10.56 9.28
N SER A 95 -5.83 -9.59 8.82
CA SER A 95 -6.33 -8.46 8.03
C SER A 95 -5.97 -8.62 6.54
N PHE A 96 -6.63 -7.85 5.68
CA PHE A 96 -6.25 -7.77 4.27
C PHE A 96 -4.80 -7.33 4.09
N PHE A 97 -4.32 -6.35 4.89
CA PHE A 97 -2.94 -5.88 4.83
C PHE A 97 -1.94 -6.92 5.32
N ALA A 98 -2.31 -7.76 6.29
CA ALA A 98 -1.49 -8.89 6.75
C ALA A 98 -1.35 -9.96 5.66
N GLU A 99 -2.44 -10.31 4.95
CA GLU A 99 -2.40 -11.24 3.81
C GLU A 99 -1.61 -10.65 2.62
N LEU A 100 -1.74 -9.35 2.39
CA LEU A 100 -0.94 -8.64 1.39
C LEU A 100 0.55 -8.69 1.74
N ALA A 101 0.89 -8.44 3.00
CA ALA A 101 2.26 -8.53 3.51
C ALA A 101 2.81 -9.95 3.36
N LEU A 102 2.02 -10.97 3.73
CA LEU A 102 2.43 -12.38 3.59
C LEU A 102 2.74 -12.73 2.12
N THR A 103 1.91 -12.27 1.19
CA THR A 103 2.12 -12.46 -0.26
C THR A 103 3.39 -11.77 -0.74
N CYS A 104 3.63 -10.53 -0.31
CA CYS A 104 4.84 -9.78 -0.67
C CYS A 104 6.11 -10.41 -0.09
N ALA A 105 6.02 -10.93 1.13
CA ALA A 105 7.12 -11.61 1.80
C ALA A 105 7.49 -12.92 1.09
N ALA A 106 6.49 -13.74 0.73
CA ALA A 106 6.71 -14.96 -0.05
C ALA A 106 7.37 -14.68 -1.40
N LYS A 107 6.95 -13.62 -2.10
CA LYS A 107 7.60 -13.18 -3.36
C LYS A 107 9.04 -12.70 -3.17
N SER A 108 9.32 -12.08 -2.04
CA SER A 108 10.67 -11.56 -1.75
C SER A 108 11.63 -12.70 -1.44
N LEU A 109 11.15 -13.73 -0.74
CA LEU A 109 11.88 -14.97 -0.49
C LEU A 109 12.20 -15.77 -1.77
N LEU A 110 11.38 -15.64 -2.83
CA LEU A 110 11.61 -16.31 -4.13
C LEU A 110 12.79 -15.75 -4.93
N LYS A 111 13.11 -14.46 -4.76
CA LYS A 111 14.04 -13.77 -5.67
C LYS A 111 15.51 -14.11 -5.43
N ASN A 112 15.88 -14.86 -4.37
CA ASN A 112 17.26 -15.24 -4.01
C ASN A 112 18.28 -14.08 -3.99
N ASP A 113 17.82 -12.84 -4.03
CA ASP A 113 18.65 -11.64 -4.13
C ASP A 113 18.92 -11.08 -2.72
N THR A 114 20.02 -10.35 -2.62
CA THR A 114 20.81 -10.09 -1.40
C THR A 114 20.13 -9.27 -0.29
N ASP A 115 18.84 -8.91 -0.40
CA ASP A 115 18.11 -8.21 0.65
C ASP A 115 16.59 -8.49 0.60
N ILE A 116 16.17 -9.58 1.26
CA ILE A 116 14.75 -10.01 1.36
C ILE A 116 13.90 -8.90 1.99
N HIS A 117 14.43 -8.20 2.99
CA HIS A 117 13.74 -7.17 3.76
C HIS A 117 13.45 -5.93 2.92
N GLN A 118 14.44 -5.50 2.13
CA GLN A 118 14.29 -4.39 1.21
C GLN A 118 13.30 -4.75 0.08
N GLN A 119 13.40 -5.97 -0.46
CA GLN A 119 12.48 -6.43 -1.50
C GLN A 119 11.04 -6.53 -0.97
N PHE A 120 10.85 -7.05 0.24
CA PHE A 120 9.55 -7.10 0.90
C PHE A 120 8.96 -5.70 1.04
N THR A 121 9.75 -4.76 1.54
CA THR A 121 9.29 -3.39 1.78
C THR A 121 8.84 -2.71 0.49
N LYS A 122 9.62 -2.87 -0.59
CA LYS A 122 9.28 -2.34 -1.92
C LYS A 122 7.95 -2.90 -2.43
N GLU A 123 7.80 -4.22 -2.42
CA GLU A 123 6.59 -4.90 -2.91
C GLU A 123 5.36 -4.55 -2.08
N TYR A 124 5.51 -4.55 -0.75
CA TYR A 124 4.42 -4.24 0.17
C TYR A 124 3.89 -2.83 -0.03
N CYS A 125 4.77 -1.82 -0.05
CA CYS A 125 4.36 -0.43 -0.21
C CYS A 125 3.69 -0.18 -1.58
N LYS A 126 4.27 -0.75 -2.66
CA LYS A 126 3.69 -0.65 -4.01
C LYS A 126 2.28 -1.22 -4.03
N LYS A 127 2.11 -2.45 -3.54
CA LYS A 127 0.81 -3.13 -3.54
C LYS A 127 -0.23 -2.48 -2.63
N ALA A 128 0.17 -1.97 -1.47
CA ALA A 128 -0.74 -1.26 -0.58
C ALA A 128 -1.28 0.01 -1.23
N ILE A 129 -0.40 0.81 -1.87
CA ILE A 129 -0.81 2.04 -2.56
C ILE A 129 -1.67 1.73 -3.79
N ASP A 130 -1.28 0.74 -4.61
CA ASP A 130 -2.07 0.31 -5.76
C ASP A 130 -3.48 -0.13 -5.33
N TYR A 131 -3.59 -0.87 -4.22
CA TYR A 131 -4.87 -1.28 -3.67
C TYR A 131 -5.74 -0.08 -3.30
N ILE A 132 -5.20 0.86 -2.52
CA ILE A 132 -5.91 2.07 -2.09
C ILE A 132 -6.41 2.86 -3.31
N ILE A 133 -5.54 3.08 -4.30
CA ILE A 133 -5.92 3.73 -5.56
C ILE A 133 -7.07 2.96 -6.22
N SER A 134 -6.93 1.64 -6.40
CA SER A 134 -7.93 0.84 -7.12
C SER A 134 -9.29 0.74 -6.43
N ARG A 135 -9.32 0.81 -5.10
CA ARG A 135 -10.54 0.60 -4.33
C ARG A 135 -11.29 1.91 -4.07
N ASP A 136 -10.56 2.97 -3.73
CA ASP A 136 -11.14 4.23 -3.25
C ASP A 136 -11.15 5.33 -4.32
N LEU A 137 -10.30 5.19 -5.34
CA LEU A 137 -10.36 6.00 -6.55
C LEU A 137 -10.93 5.13 -7.65
N ALA A 138 -12.26 5.06 -7.72
CA ALA A 138 -12.93 4.40 -8.84
C ALA A 138 -12.29 4.90 -10.14
N PHE A 139 -11.56 4.00 -10.82
CA PHE A 139 -11.12 4.21 -12.19
C PHE A 139 -12.40 4.32 -13.01
N THR A 140 -12.89 5.53 -13.23
CA THR A 140 -14.02 5.78 -14.13
C THR A 140 -13.58 5.44 -15.54
N ILE A 141 -13.66 4.16 -15.88
CA ILE A 141 -13.54 3.65 -17.24
C ILE A 141 -14.91 3.91 -17.88
N GLY A 142 -15.03 5.01 -18.62
CA GLY A 142 -16.29 5.32 -19.30
C GLY A 142 -16.39 6.72 -19.91
N SER A 143 -15.92 6.83 -21.16
CA SER A 143 -16.36 7.69 -22.28
C SER A 143 -16.79 9.16 -22.04
N LYS A 144 -16.12 10.05 -22.81
CA LYS A 144 -16.30 11.51 -22.96
C LYS A 144 -15.79 12.37 -21.81
N GLY A 145 -14.48 12.25 -21.56
CA GLY A 145 -13.73 13.08 -20.63
C GLY A 145 -12.59 12.26 -20.06
N LEU A 146 -11.59 11.95 -20.89
CA LEU A 146 -10.43 11.14 -20.54
C LEU A 146 -9.77 11.71 -19.27
N THR A 147 -10.12 11.18 -18.10
CA THR A 147 -9.32 11.32 -16.89
C THR A 147 -8.13 10.41 -17.10
N ASN A 148 -7.19 10.96 -17.87
CA ASN A 148 -5.82 10.56 -18.16
C ASN A 148 -5.37 9.28 -17.42
N LEU A 149 -5.83 8.09 -17.86
CA LEU A 149 -5.35 6.81 -17.33
C LEU A 149 -3.82 6.70 -17.49
N TYR A 150 -3.30 7.32 -18.55
CA TYR A 150 -1.87 7.54 -18.76
C TYR A 150 -1.20 8.31 -17.62
N SER A 151 -1.85 9.32 -17.01
CA SER A 151 -1.30 10.00 -15.82
C SER A 151 -1.24 9.08 -14.61
N VAL A 152 -2.25 8.24 -14.37
CA VAL A 152 -2.24 7.34 -13.20
C VAL A 152 -1.20 6.25 -13.35
N GLU A 153 -1.03 5.70 -14.56
CA GLU A 153 0.03 4.72 -14.84
C GLU A 153 1.43 5.32 -14.69
N VAL A 154 1.67 6.51 -15.27
CA VAL A 154 2.94 7.24 -15.13
C VAL A 154 3.20 7.61 -13.66
N THR A 155 2.17 8.02 -12.92
CA THR A 155 2.27 8.31 -11.50
C THR A 155 2.55 7.04 -10.69
N SER A 156 1.88 5.91 -10.94
CA SER A 156 2.14 4.64 -10.25
C SER A 156 3.58 4.16 -10.49
N LYS A 157 4.08 4.29 -11.72
CA LYS A 157 5.50 4.03 -12.03
C LYS A 157 6.43 4.99 -11.28
N SER A 158 6.07 6.27 -11.19
CA SER A 158 6.85 7.27 -10.45
C SER A 158 6.84 7.01 -8.93
N ILE A 159 5.71 6.57 -8.37
CA ILE A 159 5.58 6.12 -6.98
C ILE A 159 6.48 4.90 -6.73
N SER A 160 6.47 3.94 -7.66
CA SER A 160 7.35 2.78 -7.57
C SER A 160 8.82 3.19 -7.51
N ASN A 161 9.25 4.11 -8.37
CA ASN A 161 10.62 4.66 -8.36
C ASN A 161 10.93 5.42 -7.07
N TYR A 162 9.96 6.16 -6.52
CA TYR A 162 10.12 6.88 -5.26
C TYR A 162 10.34 5.91 -4.08
N ILE A 163 9.56 4.83 -4.01
CA ILE A 163 9.73 3.77 -3.01
C ILE A 163 11.10 3.11 -3.15
N ASP A 164 11.51 2.81 -4.39
CA ASP A 164 12.82 2.20 -4.66
C ASP A 164 13.97 3.13 -4.25
N SER A 165 13.85 4.44 -4.49
CA SER A 165 14.81 5.46 -4.05
C SER A 165 14.92 5.49 -2.51
N MET A 166 13.79 5.59 -1.81
CA MET A 166 13.74 5.63 -0.34
C MET A 166 14.33 4.37 0.30
N ALA A 167 14.14 3.21 -0.34
CA ALA A 167 14.72 1.95 0.08
C ALA A 167 16.24 1.89 -0.15
N ASN A 168 16.74 2.48 -1.24
CA ASN A 168 18.15 2.43 -1.61
C ASN A 168 19.02 3.44 -0.84
N THR A 169 18.47 4.56 -0.37
CA THR A 169 19.21 5.54 0.45
C THR A 169 19.70 4.97 1.78
N ASN A 170 19.08 3.89 2.27
CA ASN A 170 19.41 3.25 3.56
C ASN A 170 20.35 2.03 3.44
N LYS A 171 21.00 1.79 2.29
CA LYS A 171 21.82 0.59 2.00
C LYS A 171 22.98 0.29 2.99
N HIS A 172 23.30 1.21 3.92
CA HIS A 172 24.47 1.10 4.80
C HIS A 172 24.17 0.92 6.29
N LEU A 173 22.90 0.77 6.69
CA LEU A 173 22.52 0.57 8.09
C LEU A 173 21.50 -0.56 8.15
N ASN A 174 21.62 -1.44 9.15
CA ASN A 174 20.69 -2.53 9.48
C ASN A 174 19.27 -2.19 9.03
N PHE A 175 18.86 -2.77 7.90
CA PHE A 175 17.62 -2.38 7.25
C PHE A 175 16.45 -2.91 8.08
N GLU A 176 15.66 -1.99 8.62
CA GLU A 176 14.47 -2.30 9.41
C GLU A 176 13.22 -2.02 8.55
N PRO A 177 12.54 -3.07 8.00
CA PRO A 177 11.36 -2.91 7.16
C PRO A 177 10.29 -2.03 7.79
N GLU A 178 10.05 -2.20 9.09
CA GLU A 178 9.09 -1.39 9.84
C GLU A 178 9.48 0.08 9.82
N ALA A 179 10.75 0.41 10.01
CA ALA A 179 11.21 1.80 10.02
C ALA A 179 11.05 2.44 8.63
N LEU A 180 11.32 1.71 7.54
CA LEU A 180 11.13 2.25 6.19
C LEU A 180 9.66 2.32 5.79
N ILE A 181 8.86 1.31 6.10
CA ILE A 181 7.39 1.31 5.94
C ILE A 181 6.81 2.51 6.69
N ASN A 182 7.19 2.67 7.96
CA ASN A 182 6.79 3.82 8.75
C ASN A 182 7.33 5.12 8.17
N LYS A 183 8.54 5.18 7.63
CA LYS A 183 9.05 6.40 6.98
C LYS A 183 8.27 6.73 5.71
N ILE A 184 7.95 5.73 4.90
CA ILE A 184 7.16 5.86 3.67
C ILE A 184 5.71 6.21 4.00
N PHE A 185 5.14 5.74 5.11
CA PHE A 185 3.76 6.01 5.54
C PHE A 185 3.62 7.24 6.47
N ASN A 186 4.65 7.59 7.24
CA ASN A 186 4.71 8.79 8.08
C ASN A 186 5.20 10.02 7.32
N SER A 187 6.01 9.86 6.26
CA SER A 187 6.15 10.94 5.26
C SER A 187 4.80 11.34 4.66
N LEU A 188 3.77 10.51 4.89
CA LEU A 188 2.38 10.73 4.51
C LEU A 188 1.48 11.22 5.65
N LYS A 189 1.99 11.34 6.88
CA LYS A 189 1.32 12.08 7.97
C LYS A 189 1.83 13.53 8.07
N GLY A 190 2.83 13.87 7.26
CA GLY A 190 3.56 15.12 7.35
C GLY A 190 4.65 15.03 8.42
N SER A 191 5.89 15.29 8.02
CA SER A 191 6.74 16.08 8.92
C SER A 191 6.08 17.45 9.03
N PRO A 192 5.92 18.03 10.22
CA PRO A 192 5.63 19.45 10.30
C PRO A 192 6.77 20.18 9.57
N LEU A 193 6.41 21.04 8.62
CA LEU A 193 7.28 22.13 8.18
C LEU A 193 7.30 23.19 9.27
#